data_AF-A0A0C9V2L1-F1
#
_entry.id   AF-A0A0C9V2L1-F1
#
_cell.length_a   1.000
_cell.length_b   1.000
_cell.length_c   1.000
_cell.angle_alpha   90.00
_cell.angle_beta   90.00
_cell.angle_gamma   90.00
#
_symmetry.space_group_name_H-M   'P 1'
#
loop_
_entity.id
_entity.type
_entity.pdbx_description
1 polymer ?
#
loop_
_entity_poly.entity_id
_entity_poly.type
_entity_poly.pdbx_seq_one_letter_code
_entity_poly.pdbx_strand_id
1 'polypeptide(L)'
;MAYPLDQNALLHLNGLSLALVQEGMDESDCYAVLTEMLIEHRVIRGRPFILFPQLRLSWNPQMSSDRRSNIPDIGIGRLVDGGKRLQGGAEQKAALKVMRNFPNAADIIDDLDVRRTFHDAQIQASDQVKAAIKNGALPCNIPIKWILAVGPYFTIQHFGPFDEAHLATRGHRPNDSGDAVVADFIESLKATRHSRPISGPLYRIGTPDAASAMHEYLFSLEAMNLYNSTDRRYFDNVSFSFTPSDHPL
;
A
#
# COMPACT_ATOMS: atom_id res chain seq x y z
N MET A 1 26.80 -9.95 -6.13
CA MET A 1 25.34 -9.98 -6.37
C MET A 1 25.02 -8.72 -7.15
N ALA A 2 24.39 -8.81 -8.33
CA ALA A 2 23.99 -7.61 -9.06
C ALA A 2 22.89 -6.90 -8.26
N TYR A 3 23.07 -5.62 -7.96
CA TYR A 3 22.01 -4.83 -7.34
C TYR A 3 20.79 -4.80 -8.26
N PRO A 4 19.56 -4.85 -7.70
CA PRO A 4 18.35 -4.91 -8.51
C PRO A 4 18.13 -3.65 -9.36
N LEU A 5 18.73 -2.52 -8.95
CA LEU A 5 18.79 -1.28 -9.70
C LEU A 5 20.25 -0.88 -9.93
N ASP A 6 20.52 -0.21 -11.05
CA ASP A 6 21.83 0.39 -11.30
C ASP A 6 22.02 1.71 -10.53
N GLN A 7 23.26 2.21 -10.56
CA GLN A 7 23.62 3.44 -9.84
C GLN A 7 22.83 4.66 -10.35
N ASN A 8 22.48 4.72 -11.63
CA ASN A 8 21.77 5.85 -12.20
C ASN A 8 20.32 5.90 -11.71
N ALA A 9 19.64 4.75 -11.67
CA ALA A 9 18.30 4.63 -11.11
C ALA A 9 18.28 5.01 -9.61
N LEU A 10 19.28 4.57 -8.84
CA LEU A 10 19.40 4.96 -7.43
C LEU A 10 19.59 6.48 -7.26
N LEU A 11 20.47 7.09 -8.05
CA LEU A 11 20.69 8.54 -8.02
C LEU A 11 19.44 9.32 -8.45
N HIS A 12 18.71 8.82 -9.46
CA HIS A 12 17.46 9.41 -9.91
C HIS A 12 16.41 9.42 -8.80
N LEU A 13 16.13 8.26 -8.18
CA LEU A 13 15.18 8.13 -7.08
C LEU A 13 15.58 8.95 -5.85
N ASN A 14 16.88 9.03 -5.55
CA ASN A 14 17.41 9.86 -4.49
C ASN A 14 17.16 11.35 -4.76
N GLY A 15 17.41 11.81 -5.99
CA GLY A 15 17.16 13.18 -6.43
C GLY A 15 15.68 13.57 -6.34
N LEU A 16 14.78 12.71 -6.80
CA LEU A 16 13.33 12.92 -6.67
C LEU A 16 12.89 13.01 -5.20
N SER A 17 13.39 12.10 -4.35
CA SER A 17 13.08 12.09 -2.92
C SER A 17 13.60 13.33 -2.20
N LEU A 18 14.77 13.83 -2.60
CA LEU A 18 15.35 15.05 -2.05
C LEU A 18 14.54 16.29 -2.45
N ALA A 19 14.18 16.40 -3.74
CA ALA A 19 13.35 17.50 -4.23
C ALA A 19 11.99 17.53 -3.52
N LEU A 20 11.35 16.38 -3.35
CA LEU A 20 10.10 16.22 -2.57
C LEU A 20 10.21 16.85 -1.17
N VAL A 21 11.23 16.48 -0.39
CA VAL A 21 11.32 16.95 1.00
C VAL A 21 11.78 18.41 1.13
N GLN A 22 12.37 18.99 0.07
CA GLN A 22 12.85 20.37 0.02
C GLN A 22 11.79 21.35 -0.50
N GLU A 23 11.08 21.00 -1.57
CA GLU A 23 10.24 21.93 -2.35
C GLU A 23 8.75 21.84 -1.99
N GLY A 24 8.27 20.69 -1.50
CA GLY A 24 6.86 20.52 -1.15
C GLY A 24 6.52 19.14 -0.57
N MET A 25 5.98 19.12 0.65
CA MET A 25 5.54 17.88 1.33
C MET A 25 4.12 17.47 0.93
N ASP A 26 3.73 17.62 -0.35
CA ASP A 26 2.40 17.19 -0.79
C ASP A 26 2.33 15.67 -0.96
N GLU A 27 1.17 15.11 -0.63
CA GLU A 27 0.92 13.69 -0.73
C GLU A 27 0.97 13.18 -2.18
N SER A 28 0.53 13.97 -3.17
CA SER A 28 0.60 13.60 -4.60
C SER A 28 2.04 13.46 -5.08
N ASP A 29 2.93 14.34 -4.65
CA ASP A 29 4.35 14.24 -5.02
C ASP A 29 4.98 12.99 -4.38
N CYS A 30 4.56 12.64 -3.15
CA CYS A 30 4.98 11.39 -2.52
C CYS A 30 4.51 10.16 -3.32
N TYR A 31 3.27 10.18 -3.83
CA TYR A 31 2.75 9.13 -4.72
C TYR A 31 3.57 8.98 -5.99
N ALA A 32 3.98 10.10 -6.60
CA ALA A 32 4.82 10.08 -7.79
C ALA A 32 6.17 9.40 -7.49
N VAL A 33 6.85 9.78 -6.40
CA VAL A 33 8.13 9.17 -6.01
C VAL A 33 8.02 7.66 -5.77
N LEU A 34 6.99 7.20 -5.06
CA LEU A 34 6.77 5.77 -4.84
C LEU A 34 6.44 5.04 -6.14
N THR A 35 5.65 5.66 -7.03
CA THR A 35 5.31 5.11 -8.35
C THR A 35 6.56 4.96 -9.21
N GLU A 36 7.42 5.97 -9.26
CA GLU A 36 8.71 5.90 -9.97
C GLU A 36 9.58 4.77 -9.43
N MET A 37 9.68 4.63 -8.10
CA MET A 37 10.41 3.52 -7.50
C MET A 37 9.89 2.14 -7.96
N LEU A 38 8.57 1.99 -8.06
CA LEU A 38 7.95 0.74 -8.54
C LEU A 38 8.16 0.54 -10.05
N ILE A 39 8.16 1.61 -10.85
CA ILE A 39 8.44 1.58 -12.29
C ILE A 39 9.87 1.13 -12.57
N GLU A 40 10.85 1.60 -11.77
CA GLU A 40 12.24 1.13 -11.86
C GLU A 40 12.36 -0.38 -11.65
N HIS A 41 11.42 -0.99 -10.90
CA HIS A 41 11.35 -2.43 -10.67
C HIS A 41 10.30 -3.16 -11.54
N ARG A 42 9.81 -2.55 -12.62
CA ARG A 42 8.65 -3.03 -13.40
C ARG A 42 8.79 -4.45 -13.97
N VAL A 43 10.01 -4.99 -14.06
CA VAL A 43 10.27 -6.37 -14.51
C VAL A 43 11.03 -7.14 -13.43
N ILE A 44 10.45 -8.24 -12.95
CA ILE A 44 11.12 -9.19 -12.05
C ILE A 44 11.15 -10.54 -12.74
N ARG A 45 12.33 -11.18 -12.82
CA ARG A 45 12.53 -12.49 -13.50
C ARG A 45 11.99 -12.52 -14.93
N GLY A 46 12.11 -11.41 -15.65
CA GLY A 46 11.64 -11.30 -17.04
C GLY A 46 10.13 -11.18 -17.19
N ARG A 47 9.37 -11.02 -16.09
CA ARG A 47 7.92 -10.83 -16.11
C ARG A 47 7.54 -9.42 -15.67
N PRO A 48 6.68 -8.73 -16.43
CA PRO A 48 6.23 -7.39 -16.05
C PRO A 48 5.16 -7.46 -14.95
N PHE A 49 5.21 -6.51 -14.02
CA PHE A 49 4.09 -6.21 -13.12
C PHE A 49 3.28 -5.03 -13.67
N ILE A 50 2.04 -4.92 -13.20
CA ILE A 50 1.15 -3.80 -13.50
C ILE A 50 0.89 -3.03 -12.22
N LEU A 51 1.05 -1.72 -12.33
CA LEU A 51 0.62 -0.77 -11.32
C LEU A 51 -0.79 -0.30 -11.69
N PHE A 52 -1.67 -0.33 -10.71
CA PHE A 52 -3.03 0.22 -10.76
C PHE A 52 -3.04 1.46 -9.87
N PRO A 53 -2.55 2.62 -10.37
CA PRO A 53 -2.64 3.85 -9.60
C PRO A 53 -4.12 4.22 -9.46
N GLN A 54 -4.55 4.50 -8.25
CA GLN A 54 -5.79 5.22 -8.06
C GLN A 54 -5.53 6.67 -8.47
N LEU A 55 -6.19 7.13 -9.54
CA LEU A 55 -6.24 8.56 -9.82
C LEU A 55 -6.80 9.23 -8.55
N ARG A 56 -6.07 10.22 -8.00
CA ARG A 56 -6.43 10.98 -6.80
C ARG A 56 -7.68 11.82 -7.06
N LEU A 57 -8.81 11.14 -7.21
CA LEU A 57 -10.12 11.75 -7.34
C LEU A 57 -10.65 11.94 -5.91
N SER A 58 -11.09 13.14 -5.55
CA SER A 58 -11.65 13.44 -4.22
C SER A 58 -12.84 12.55 -3.88
N TRP A 59 -12.70 11.67 -2.89
CA TRP A 59 -13.77 10.80 -2.41
C TRP A 59 -14.96 11.63 -1.91
N ASN A 60 -16.17 11.26 -2.33
CA ASN A 60 -17.41 11.84 -1.84
C ASN A 60 -18.18 10.81 -1.02
N PRO A 61 -18.13 10.85 0.32
CA PRO A 61 -18.83 9.90 1.18
C PRO A 61 -20.35 9.91 1.00
N GLN A 62 -20.92 11.00 0.50
CA GLN A 62 -22.36 11.14 0.29
C GLN A 62 -22.85 10.40 -0.96
N MET A 63 -21.93 9.96 -1.83
CA MET A 63 -22.26 9.18 -3.02
C MET A 63 -22.08 7.69 -2.73
N SER A 64 -23.19 6.96 -2.61
CA SER A 64 -23.17 5.51 -2.34
C SER A 64 -22.50 4.68 -3.46
N SER A 65 -22.46 5.21 -4.68
CA SER A 65 -21.74 4.62 -5.81
C SER A 65 -20.23 4.83 -5.74
N ASP A 66 -19.74 5.72 -4.87
CA ASP A 66 -18.33 6.03 -4.75
C ASP A 66 -17.58 4.97 -3.94
N ARG A 67 -17.05 3.99 -4.66
CA ARG A 67 -16.29 2.87 -4.11
C ARG A 67 -14.80 3.17 -3.90
N ARG A 68 -14.31 4.38 -4.18
CA ARG A 68 -12.88 4.73 -4.08
C ARG A 68 -12.28 4.49 -2.71
N SER A 69 -13.13 4.57 -1.69
CA SER A 69 -12.80 4.28 -0.30
C SER A 69 -12.52 2.78 0.00
N ASN A 70 -12.68 1.91 -1.00
CA ASN A 70 -12.44 0.45 -0.93
C ASN A 70 -11.32 0.01 -1.90
N ILE A 71 -10.64 0.95 -2.55
CA ILE A 71 -9.60 0.70 -3.55
C ILE A 71 -8.26 1.09 -2.90
N PRO A 72 -7.19 0.31 -3.13
CA PRO A 72 -5.86 0.72 -2.69
C PRO A 72 -5.38 1.95 -3.45
N ASP A 73 -4.63 2.83 -2.78
CA ASP A 73 -4.08 4.02 -3.45
C ASP A 73 -3.17 3.62 -4.62
N ILE A 74 -2.34 2.60 -4.41
CA ILE A 74 -1.61 1.92 -5.49
C ILE A 74 -1.89 0.42 -5.39
N GLY A 75 -2.60 -0.12 -6.38
CA GLY A 75 -2.72 -1.57 -6.53
C GLY A 75 -1.52 -2.15 -7.27
N ILE A 76 -0.95 -3.26 -6.78
CA ILE A 76 0.15 -3.97 -7.44
C ILE A 76 -0.35 -5.33 -7.85
N GLY A 77 -0.27 -5.61 -9.15
CA GLY A 77 -0.79 -6.85 -9.70
C GLY A 77 -0.10 -7.27 -10.98
N ARG A 78 -0.71 -8.24 -11.66
CA ARG A 78 -0.19 -8.80 -12.90
C ARG A 78 -1.30 -9.28 -13.82
N LEU A 79 -0.94 -9.49 -15.09
CA LEU A 79 -1.77 -10.24 -16.02
C LEU A 79 -1.67 -11.74 -15.70
N VAL A 80 -2.81 -12.40 -15.63
CA VAL A 80 -2.94 -13.85 -15.55
C VAL A 80 -3.84 -14.31 -16.69
N ASP A 81 -3.76 -15.57 -17.09
CA ASP A 81 -4.64 -16.13 -18.12
C ASP A 81 -6.11 -15.93 -17.69
N GLY A 82 -6.83 -15.06 -18.41
CA GLY A 82 -8.22 -14.70 -18.11
C GLY A 82 -8.43 -13.35 -17.41
N GLY A 83 -7.40 -12.59 -17.03
CA GLY A 83 -7.61 -11.23 -16.50
C GLY A 83 -6.46 -10.58 -15.73
N LYS A 84 -6.82 -9.58 -14.93
CA LYS A 84 -5.90 -8.82 -14.06
C LYS A 84 -6.10 -9.29 -12.62
N ARG A 85 -5.00 -9.57 -11.91
CA ARG A 85 -5.05 -9.99 -10.50
C ARG A 85 -4.24 -9.05 -9.61
N LEU A 86 -4.90 -8.52 -8.58
CA LEU A 86 -4.24 -7.79 -7.50
C LEU A 86 -3.48 -8.77 -6.59
N GLN A 87 -2.33 -8.37 -6.09
CA GLN A 87 -1.43 -9.23 -5.31
C GLN A 87 -0.89 -8.55 -4.06
N GLY A 88 -0.86 -7.23 -4.10
CA GLY A 88 -0.58 -6.37 -2.97
C GLY A 88 -0.96 -4.95 -3.34
N GLY A 89 -0.44 -4.01 -2.58
CA GLY A 89 -0.64 -2.60 -2.84
C GLY A 89 0.27 -1.76 -1.97
N ALA A 90 0.09 -0.46 -2.07
CA ALA A 90 0.73 0.51 -1.22
C ALA A 90 -0.28 1.52 -0.68
N GLU A 91 0.00 1.97 0.55
CA GLU A 91 -0.62 3.13 1.19
C GLU A 91 0.47 4.19 1.35
N GLN A 92 0.21 5.41 0.88
CA GLN A 92 1.17 6.52 0.96
C GLN A 92 0.60 7.65 1.82
N LYS A 93 1.46 8.27 2.62
CA LYS A 93 1.18 9.53 3.33
C LYS A 93 2.19 10.60 2.94
N ALA A 94 1.81 11.85 3.15
CA ALA A 94 2.66 13.00 2.94
C ALA A 94 3.96 12.92 3.77
N ALA A 95 5.01 13.60 3.29
CA ALA A 95 6.25 13.74 4.04
C ALA A 95 6.05 14.61 5.30
N LEU A 96 6.84 14.33 6.34
CA LEU A 96 6.80 15.06 7.60
C LEU A 96 7.97 16.04 7.72
N LYS A 97 7.83 17.07 8.57
CA LYS A 97 8.89 18.08 8.77
C LYS A 97 10.24 17.48 9.16
N VAL A 98 10.24 16.43 9.98
CA VAL A 98 11.46 15.72 10.40
C VAL A 98 12.23 15.10 9.22
N MET A 99 11.56 14.90 8.08
CA MET A 99 12.15 14.34 6.85
C MET A 99 12.80 15.38 5.93
N ARG A 100 12.67 16.68 6.20
CA ARG A 100 13.11 17.77 5.30
C ARG A 100 14.58 17.68 4.87
N ASN A 101 15.45 17.23 5.77
CA ASN A 101 16.88 17.08 5.49
C ASN A 101 17.26 15.65 5.05
N PHE A 102 16.25 14.88 4.66
CA PHE A 102 16.36 13.50 4.21
C PHE A 102 17.24 12.60 5.10
N PRO A 103 17.00 12.59 6.43
CA PRO A 103 17.82 11.87 7.40
C PRO A 103 17.90 10.35 7.12
N ASN A 104 18.81 9.63 7.78
CA ASN A 104 18.78 8.18 7.66
C ASN A 104 17.55 7.62 8.36
N ALA A 105 17.05 6.47 7.91
CA ALA A 105 15.85 5.85 8.47
C ALA A 105 16.00 5.56 9.97
N ALA A 106 17.20 5.16 10.42
CA ALA A 106 17.51 4.91 11.82
C ALA A 106 17.35 6.16 12.71
N ASP A 107 17.53 7.36 12.16
CA ASP A 107 17.47 8.62 12.91
C ASP A 107 16.02 9.07 13.17
N ILE A 108 15.05 8.56 12.39
CA ILE A 108 13.64 8.99 12.45
C ILE A 108 12.66 7.88 12.80
N ILE A 109 13.10 6.62 12.87
CA ILE A 109 12.22 5.47 13.17
C ILE A 109 11.53 5.60 14.55
N ASP A 110 12.18 6.32 15.46
CA ASP A 110 11.70 6.55 16.81
C ASP A 110 10.94 7.88 17.00
N ASP A 111 10.88 8.71 15.94
CA ASP A 111 10.13 9.95 15.96
C ASP A 111 8.61 9.68 16.13
N LEU A 112 8.00 10.42 17.04
CA LEU A 112 6.62 10.22 17.45
C LEU A 112 5.63 10.46 16.30
N ASP A 113 5.85 11.50 15.49
CA ASP A 113 4.95 11.86 14.40
C ASP A 113 5.13 10.89 13.22
N VAL A 114 6.36 10.40 13.00
CA VAL A 114 6.63 9.32 12.03
C VAL A 114 5.87 8.05 12.43
N ARG A 115 6.02 7.57 13.67
CA ARG A 115 5.32 6.38 14.17
C ARG A 115 3.81 6.51 14.09
N ARG A 116 3.26 7.66 14.50
CA ARG A 116 1.83 7.95 14.38
C ARG A 116 1.37 7.85 12.94
N THR A 117 2.07 8.51 12.01
CA THR A 117 1.68 8.52 10.59
C THR A 117 1.76 7.13 9.96
N PHE A 118 2.77 6.32 10.30
CA PHE A 118 2.84 4.93 9.86
C PHE A 118 1.72 4.07 10.45
N HIS A 119 1.34 4.30 11.70
CA HIS A 119 0.21 3.59 12.30
C HIS A 119 -1.12 3.99 11.64
N ASP A 120 -1.29 5.27 11.31
CA ASP A 120 -2.45 5.75 10.55
C ASP A 120 -2.52 5.08 9.17
N ALA A 121 -1.40 5.03 8.45
CA ALA A 121 -1.27 4.30 7.18
C ALA A 121 -1.58 2.80 7.36
N GLN A 122 -1.13 2.18 8.45
CA GLN A 122 -1.39 0.78 8.73
C GLN A 122 -2.89 0.48 8.87
N ILE A 123 -3.65 1.34 9.57
CA ILE A 123 -5.11 1.16 9.71
C ILE A 123 -5.80 1.32 8.35
N GLN A 124 -5.42 2.33 7.56
CA GLN A 124 -6.00 2.57 6.23
C GLN A 124 -5.71 1.42 5.26
N ALA A 125 -4.46 0.97 5.21
CA ALA A 125 -4.05 -0.20 4.44
C ALA A 125 -4.81 -1.46 4.87
N SER A 126 -5.01 -1.69 6.18
CA SER A 126 -5.81 -2.82 6.66
C SER A 126 -7.24 -2.80 6.12
N ASP A 127 -7.88 -1.63 6.13
CA ASP A 127 -9.24 -1.45 5.60
C ASP A 127 -9.29 -1.69 4.08
N GLN A 128 -8.30 -1.21 3.33
CA GLN A 128 -8.17 -1.46 1.90
C GLN A 128 -7.98 -2.96 1.58
N VAL A 129 -7.10 -3.66 2.32
CA VAL A 129 -6.87 -5.11 2.15
C VAL A 129 -8.16 -5.88 2.41
N LYS A 130 -8.84 -5.63 3.53
CA LYS A 130 -10.12 -6.28 3.85
C LYS A 130 -11.17 -6.02 2.77
N ALA A 131 -11.25 -4.79 2.26
CA ALA A 131 -12.17 -4.44 1.19
C ALA A 131 -11.85 -5.18 -0.11
N ALA A 132 -10.57 -5.27 -0.50
CA ALA A 132 -10.14 -6.02 -1.67
C ALA A 132 -10.43 -7.53 -1.54
N ILE A 133 -10.27 -8.10 -0.34
CA ILE A 133 -10.64 -9.50 -0.04
C ILE A 133 -12.15 -9.71 -0.21
N LYS A 134 -12.99 -8.85 0.40
CA LYS A 134 -14.46 -8.95 0.29
C LYS A 134 -14.97 -8.87 -1.16
N ASN A 135 -14.26 -8.13 -2.01
CA ASN A 135 -14.59 -8.01 -3.43
C ASN A 135 -13.95 -9.10 -4.30
N GLY A 136 -13.30 -10.11 -3.70
CA GLY A 136 -12.67 -11.23 -4.43
C GLY A 136 -11.39 -10.85 -5.18
N ALA A 137 -10.83 -9.65 -4.96
CA ALA A 137 -9.60 -9.20 -5.62
C ALA A 137 -8.33 -9.76 -4.97
N LEU A 138 -8.40 -10.11 -3.67
CA LEU A 138 -7.32 -10.72 -2.90
C LEU A 138 -7.82 -11.98 -2.18
N PRO A 139 -6.93 -12.97 -1.93
CA PRO A 139 -7.29 -14.15 -1.15
C PRO A 139 -7.47 -13.80 0.34
N CYS A 140 -8.43 -14.46 1.02
CA CYS A 140 -8.68 -14.25 2.45
C CYS A 140 -7.82 -15.13 3.37
N ASN A 141 -7.31 -16.26 2.86
CA ASN A 141 -6.73 -17.34 3.64
C ASN A 141 -5.20 -17.26 3.80
N ILE A 142 -4.57 -16.20 3.31
CA ILE A 142 -3.12 -15.99 3.44
C ILE A 142 -2.81 -14.56 3.89
N PRO A 143 -1.67 -14.32 4.56
CA PRO A 143 -1.16 -12.98 4.77
C PRO A 143 -0.90 -12.27 3.43
N ILE A 144 -1.33 -11.01 3.33
CA ILE A 144 -1.09 -10.13 2.18
C ILE A 144 0.03 -9.16 2.53
N LYS A 145 1.05 -9.05 1.65
CA LYS A 145 2.10 -8.04 1.79
C LYS A 145 1.66 -6.70 1.23
N TRP A 146 1.98 -5.63 1.94
CA TRP A 146 1.63 -4.27 1.56
C TRP A 146 2.77 -3.31 1.87
N ILE A 147 2.94 -2.29 1.04
CA ILE A 147 3.88 -1.20 1.29
C ILE A 147 3.15 -0.13 2.10
N LEU A 148 3.72 0.26 3.23
CA LEU A 148 3.31 1.48 3.92
C LEU A 148 4.40 2.51 3.71
N ALA A 149 4.06 3.70 3.25
CA ALA A 149 5.01 4.75 2.95
C ALA A 149 4.58 6.09 3.55
N VAL A 150 5.56 6.84 4.06
CA VAL A 150 5.39 8.20 4.59
C VAL A 150 6.52 9.05 4.04
N GLY A 151 6.18 10.01 3.19
CA GLY A 151 7.17 10.72 2.38
C GLY A 151 8.06 9.74 1.59
N PRO A 152 9.39 9.92 1.58
CA PRO A 152 10.32 9.06 0.86
C PRO A 152 10.80 7.83 1.68
N TYR A 153 10.06 7.43 2.71
CA TYR A 153 10.38 6.26 3.53
C TYR A 153 9.26 5.25 3.47
N PHE A 154 9.60 3.96 3.51
CA PHE A 154 8.60 2.89 3.51
C PHE A 154 9.01 1.71 4.37
N THR A 155 8.00 0.93 4.75
CA THR A 155 8.15 -0.41 5.34
C THR A 155 7.21 -1.38 4.61
N ILE A 156 7.49 -2.67 4.70
CA ILE A 156 6.65 -3.73 4.14
C ILE A 156 5.97 -4.44 5.30
N GLN A 157 4.64 -4.40 5.32
CA GLN A 157 3.83 -5.07 6.34
C GLN A 157 3.03 -6.23 5.78
N HIS A 158 2.63 -7.12 6.69
CA HIS A 158 1.78 -8.26 6.39
C HIS A 158 0.43 -8.06 7.07
N PHE A 159 -0.64 -8.24 6.30
CA PHE A 159 -2.02 -8.13 6.77
C PHE A 159 -2.71 -9.49 6.67
N GLY A 160 -3.46 -9.86 7.70
CA GLY A 160 -4.17 -11.14 7.73
C GLY A 160 -3.27 -12.35 8.05
N PRO A 161 -3.75 -13.59 7.80
CA PRO A 161 -5.05 -13.92 7.21
C PRO A 161 -6.21 -13.37 8.05
N PHE A 162 -7.33 -13.06 7.41
CA PHE A 162 -8.50 -12.52 8.09
C PHE A 162 -9.61 -13.57 8.11
N ASP A 163 -10.18 -13.82 9.28
CA ASP A 163 -11.44 -14.56 9.40
C ASP A 163 -12.65 -13.67 9.08
N GLU A 164 -13.84 -14.26 9.08
CA GLU A 164 -15.09 -13.56 8.76
C GLU A 164 -15.37 -12.39 9.72
N ALA A 165 -15.05 -12.53 11.01
CA ALA A 165 -15.26 -11.48 12.01
C ALA A 165 -14.31 -10.29 11.78
N HIS A 166 -13.04 -10.55 11.49
CA HIS A 166 -12.08 -9.52 11.14
C HIS A 166 -12.44 -8.82 9.82
N LEU A 167 -12.96 -9.56 8.84
CA LEU A 167 -13.46 -8.96 7.61
C LEU A 167 -14.65 -8.07 7.91
N ALA A 168 -15.59 -8.46 8.77
CA ALA A 168 -16.76 -7.65 9.12
C ALA A 168 -16.43 -6.27 9.71
N THR A 169 -15.27 -6.10 10.35
CA THR A 169 -14.86 -4.85 11.03
C THR A 169 -14.05 -3.91 10.14
N ARG A 170 -14.31 -2.60 10.23
CA ARG A 170 -13.49 -1.52 9.62
C ARG A 170 -12.86 -0.65 10.71
N GLY A 171 -11.60 -0.24 10.53
CA GLY A 171 -10.83 0.54 11.51
C GLY A 171 -11.03 2.06 11.38
N HIS A 172 -11.24 2.58 10.16
CA HIS A 172 -11.32 4.02 9.88
C HIS A 172 -12.74 4.56 9.66
N ARG A 173 -13.77 3.71 9.72
CA ARG A 173 -15.18 4.11 9.50
C ARG A 173 -16.05 3.83 10.73
N PRO A 174 -17.15 4.57 10.92
CA PRO A 174 -18.21 4.12 11.81
C PRO A 174 -18.65 2.72 11.35
N ASN A 175 -18.58 1.73 12.23
CA ASN A 175 -19.22 0.45 11.95
C ASN A 175 -20.74 0.67 11.99
N ASP A 176 -21.46 0.19 10.98
CA ASP A 176 -22.93 0.23 10.98
C ASP A 176 -23.55 -0.74 12.03
N SER A 177 -22.74 -1.50 12.75
CA SER A 177 -23.17 -2.38 13.84
C SER A 177 -22.73 -1.85 15.20
N GLY A 178 -23.70 -1.61 16.08
CA GLY A 178 -23.54 -1.11 17.45
C GLY A 178 -22.91 -2.08 18.44
N ASP A 179 -21.70 -2.56 18.15
CA ASP A 179 -20.91 -3.35 19.09
C ASP A 179 -19.95 -2.42 19.87
N ALA A 180 -20.36 -2.05 21.08
CA ALA A 180 -19.60 -1.19 21.99
C ALA A 180 -18.18 -1.74 22.26
N VAL A 181 -18.02 -3.07 22.29
CA VAL A 181 -16.73 -3.75 22.46
C VAL A 181 -15.75 -3.47 21.31
N VAL A 182 -16.26 -3.32 20.08
CA VAL A 182 -15.45 -3.04 18.88
C VAL A 182 -15.09 -1.56 18.79
N ALA A 183 -16.00 -0.67 19.20
CA ALA A 183 -15.71 0.75 19.36
C ALA A 183 -14.64 0.98 20.43
N ASP A 184 -14.71 0.29 21.57
CA ASP A 184 -13.73 0.35 22.66
C ASP A 184 -12.37 -0.26 22.27
N PHE A 185 -12.35 -1.28 21.41
CA PHE A 185 -11.10 -1.81 20.83
C PHE A 185 -10.44 -0.81 19.87
N ILE A 186 -11.23 -0.13 19.02
CA ILE A 186 -10.72 0.92 18.13
C ILE A 186 -10.26 2.15 18.92
N GLU A 187 -11.01 2.56 19.95
CA GLU A 187 -10.62 3.62 20.89
C GLU A 187 -9.34 3.25 21.65
N SER A 188 -9.16 2.01 22.10
CA SER A 188 -7.92 1.57 22.75
C SER A 188 -6.73 1.43 21.78
N LEU A 189 -6.97 1.10 20.50
CA LEU A 189 -5.97 1.22 19.43
C LEU A 189 -5.58 2.67 19.18
N LYS A 190 -6.56 3.59 19.16
CA LYS A 190 -6.33 5.04 19.05
C LYS A 190 -5.65 5.62 20.30
N ALA A 191 -5.91 5.10 21.50
CA ALA A 191 -5.26 5.52 22.74
C ALA A 191 -3.79 5.04 22.81
N THR A 192 -3.45 3.97 22.09
CA THR A 192 -2.07 3.43 22.00
C THR A 192 -1.32 3.85 20.72
N ARG A 193 -1.92 4.69 19.86
CA ARG A 193 -1.31 5.24 18.61
C ARG A 193 0.05 5.87 18.82
N HIS A 194 0.30 6.36 20.03
CA HIS A 194 1.45 7.20 20.33
C HIS A 194 2.70 6.43 20.77
N SER A 195 2.61 5.12 21.01
CA SER A 195 3.72 4.36 21.61
C SER A 195 4.15 3.12 20.82
N ARG A 196 3.41 2.75 19.77
CA ARG A 196 3.76 1.55 19.01
C ARG A 196 4.96 1.83 18.09
N PRO A 197 6.03 1.01 18.17
CA PRO A 197 7.11 1.08 17.20
C PRO A 197 6.60 0.68 15.82
N ILE A 198 7.26 1.21 14.78
CA ILE A 198 7.01 0.77 13.40
C ILE A 198 7.32 -0.72 13.32
N SER A 199 6.39 -1.50 12.78
CA SER A 199 6.63 -2.93 12.56
C SER A 199 7.57 -3.10 11.37
N GLY A 200 8.73 -3.71 11.63
CA GLY A 200 9.73 -4.02 10.61
C GLY A 200 10.73 -2.89 10.33
N PRO A 201 11.71 -3.15 9.44
CA PRO A 201 12.71 -2.17 9.04
C PRO A 201 12.09 -1.01 8.25
N LEU A 202 12.62 0.20 8.48
CA LEU A 202 12.28 1.39 7.72
C LEU A 202 13.34 1.61 6.64
N TYR A 203 12.90 1.71 5.39
CA TYR A 203 13.76 1.91 4.23
C TYR A 203 13.61 3.32 3.69
N ARG A 204 14.70 3.90 3.18
CA ARG A 204 14.71 5.22 2.54
C ARG A 204 14.85 5.06 1.04
N ILE A 205 13.91 5.61 0.26
CA ILE A 205 13.92 5.53 -1.21
C ILE A 205 15.24 6.10 -1.77
N GLY A 206 15.76 5.47 -2.84
CA GLY A 206 17.03 5.84 -3.45
C GLY A 206 18.28 5.29 -2.74
N THR A 207 18.13 4.38 -1.77
CA THR A 207 19.26 3.62 -1.21
C THR A 207 19.32 2.18 -1.74
N PRO A 208 20.50 1.53 -1.73
CA PRO A 208 20.63 0.13 -2.12
C PRO A 208 19.76 -0.83 -1.29
N ASP A 209 19.62 -0.57 0.01
CA ASP A 209 18.81 -1.39 0.91
C ASP A 209 17.33 -1.30 0.55
N ALA A 210 16.84 -0.10 0.24
CA ALA A 210 15.48 0.12 -0.22
C ALA A 210 15.20 -0.58 -1.56
N ALA A 211 16.13 -0.49 -2.51
CA ALA A 211 16.00 -1.18 -3.79
C ALA A 211 15.96 -2.71 -3.59
N SER A 212 16.78 -3.24 -2.69
CA SER A 212 16.81 -4.66 -2.36
C SER A 212 15.49 -5.12 -1.73
N ALA A 213 15.00 -4.39 -0.73
CA ALA A 213 13.72 -4.68 -0.08
C ALA A 213 12.52 -4.62 -1.05
N MET A 214 12.49 -3.63 -1.94
CA MET A 214 11.44 -3.51 -2.96
C MET A 214 11.49 -4.65 -3.97
N HIS A 215 12.68 -5.02 -4.44
CA HIS A 215 12.85 -6.15 -5.33
C HIS A 215 12.38 -7.46 -4.67
N GLU A 216 12.75 -7.70 -3.41
CA GLU A 216 12.31 -8.87 -2.65
C GLU A 216 10.79 -8.89 -2.41
N TYR A 217 10.19 -7.72 -2.15
CA TYR A 217 8.74 -7.58 -2.05
C TYR A 217 8.07 -8.06 -3.34
N LEU A 218 8.43 -7.47 -4.49
CA LEU A 218 7.83 -7.81 -5.79
C LEU A 218 8.08 -9.27 -6.18
N PHE A 219 9.28 -9.77 -5.92
CA PHE A 219 9.63 -11.17 -6.12
C PHE A 219 8.76 -12.11 -5.28
N SER A 220 8.51 -11.77 -4.03
CA SER A 220 7.68 -12.59 -3.14
C SER A 220 6.20 -12.59 -3.53
N LEU A 221 5.70 -11.49 -4.12
CA LEU A 221 4.37 -11.45 -4.73
C LEU A 221 4.27 -12.44 -5.88
N GLU A 222 5.32 -12.60 -6.69
CA GLU A 222 5.36 -13.61 -7.76
C GLU A 222 5.19 -15.02 -7.21
N ALA A 223 5.98 -15.38 -6.19
CA ALA A 223 6.04 -16.71 -5.60
C ALA A 223 4.70 -17.17 -5.00
N MET A 224 3.93 -16.25 -4.39
CA MET A 224 2.60 -16.54 -3.84
C MET A 224 1.60 -17.10 -4.87
N ASN A 225 1.88 -16.98 -6.17
CA ASN A 225 0.95 -17.46 -7.19
C ASN A 225 1.21 -18.86 -7.72
N LEU A 226 2.45 -19.35 -7.65
CA LEU A 226 2.73 -20.75 -7.99
C LEU A 226 1.96 -21.69 -7.06
N TYR A 227 1.66 -21.23 -5.85
CA TYR A 227 0.83 -21.94 -4.88
C TYR A 227 -0.68 -21.86 -5.16
N ASN A 228 -1.15 -20.83 -5.88
CA ASN A 228 -2.58 -20.56 -6.07
C ASN A 228 -3.14 -21.02 -7.43
N SER A 229 -2.30 -21.40 -8.41
CA SER A 229 -2.77 -21.88 -9.72
C SER A 229 -3.42 -23.27 -9.68
N THR A 230 -3.36 -23.96 -8.54
CA THR A 230 -4.03 -25.25 -8.30
C THR A 230 -5.49 -25.09 -7.83
N ASP A 231 -5.93 -23.90 -7.42
CA ASP A 231 -7.31 -23.65 -6.97
C ASP A 231 -8.03 -22.68 -7.92
N ARG A 232 -8.40 -23.19 -9.10
CA ARG A 232 -9.09 -22.44 -10.17
C ARG A 232 -10.48 -21.89 -9.77
N ARG A 233 -11.03 -22.28 -8.63
CA ARG A 233 -12.45 -22.04 -8.27
C ARG A 233 -12.79 -20.63 -7.79
N TYR A 234 -11.80 -19.77 -7.54
CA TYR A 234 -12.04 -18.44 -6.98
C TYR A 234 -12.41 -17.35 -8.00
N PHE A 235 -12.21 -17.56 -9.31
CA PHE A 235 -12.05 -16.43 -10.24
C PHE A 235 -13.06 -16.32 -11.39
N ASP A 236 -13.96 -17.28 -11.57
CA ASP A 236 -14.97 -17.21 -12.64
C ASP A 236 -16.05 -16.12 -12.42
N ASN A 237 -16.05 -15.46 -11.24
CA ASN A 237 -17.14 -14.55 -10.84
C ASN A 237 -16.76 -13.06 -10.74
N VAL A 238 -15.49 -12.65 -11.00
CA VAL A 238 -15.09 -11.24 -10.90
C VAL A 238 -15.00 -10.62 -12.29
N SER A 239 -16.12 -10.12 -12.81
CA SER A 239 -16.12 -9.22 -13.97
C SER A 239 -16.06 -7.77 -13.48
N PHE A 240 -15.01 -7.04 -13.86
CA PHE A 240 -15.00 -5.59 -13.75
C PHE A 240 -15.78 -5.02 -14.93
N SER A 241 -17.08 -4.81 -14.76
CA SER A 241 -17.86 -4.01 -15.71
C SER A 241 -17.53 -2.53 -15.46
N PHE A 242 -16.77 -1.95 -16.38
CA PHE A 242 -16.64 -0.50 -16.47
C PHE A 242 -17.86 -0.01 -17.23
N THR A 243 -18.89 0.47 -16.53
CA THR A 243 -19.95 1.27 -17.18
C THR A 243 -19.41 2.68 -17.35
N PRO A 244 -19.17 3.17 -18.58
CA PRO A 244 -18.90 4.58 -18.80
C PRO A 244 -20.08 5.36 -18.25
N SER A 245 -19.83 6.30 -17.34
CA SER A 245 -20.87 7.25 -16.93
C SER A 245 -21.20 8.12 -18.13
N ASP A 246 -22.45 8.09 -18.58
CA ASP A 246 -23.02 9.02 -19.55
C ASP A 246 -23.02 10.44 -18.97
N HIS A 247 -21.88 11.13 -19.03
CA HIS A 247 -21.80 12.57 -18.84
C HIS A 247 -21.25 13.18 -20.13
N PRO A 248 -22.08 13.90 -20.91
CA PRO A 248 -21.56 14.75 -21.96
C PRO A 248 -20.75 15.89 -21.31
N LEU A 249 -19.59 16.17 -21.91
CA LEU A 249 -18.70 17.30 -21.59
C LEU A 249 -19.44 18.64 -21.68
#